data_AF-A0A7J5VRG5-F1
#
_entry.id   AF-A0A7J5VRG5-F1
#
_cell.length_a   1.000
_cell.length_b   1.000
_cell.length_c   1.000
_cell.angle_alpha   90.00
_cell.angle_beta   90.00
_cell.angle_gamma   90.00
#
_symmetry.space_group_name_H-M   'P 1'
#
loop_
_entity.id
_entity.type
_entity.pdbx_description
1 polymer ?
#
loop_
_entity_poly.entity_id
_entity_poly.type
_entity_poly.pdbx_seq_one_letter_code
_entity_poly.pdbx_strand_id
1 'polypeptide(L)'
;MNSKTIDALFTPETLQQLFPKERSDDFFDALFGDADEGAYDIELAYTGTNGKSITFELRLHERPGRCLVCSLTQGLPQVFARHPVINVAGLVEDVDKILAGEASCGEWSLGRTEQRKKNLHIIPLTIHLKS
;
A
#
# COMPACT_ATOMS: atom_id res chain seq x y z
N MET A 1 -3.94 6.59 -23.26
CA MET A 1 -4.34 6.18 -21.90
C MET A 1 -5.33 7.18 -21.35
N ASN A 2 -6.51 6.71 -20.93
CA ASN A 2 -7.56 7.58 -20.40
C ASN A 2 -7.57 7.42 -18.88
N SER A 3 -7.04 8.40 -18.14
CA SER A 3 -6.92 8.30 -16.67
C SER A 3 -8.25 8.01 -15.99
N LYS A 4 -9.38 8.41 -16.60
CA LYS A 4 -10.73 8.11 -16.10
C LYS A 4 -11.09 6.62 -16.10
N THR A 5 -10.62 5.84 -17.09
CA THR A 5 -10.88 4.40 -17.12
C THR A 5 -10.15 3.73 -15.97
N ILE A 6 -8.87 4.08 -15.80
CA ILE A 6 -8.02 3.58 -14.71
C ILE A 6 -8.64 3.92 -13.34
N ASP A 7 -9.11 5.15 -13.16
CA ASP A 7 -9.80 5.60 -11.94
C ASP A 7 -11.03 4.73 -11.61
N ALA A 8 -11.82 4.39 -12.64
CA ALA A 8 -13.01 3.57 -12.49
C ALA A 8 -12.73 2.10 -12.14
N LEU A 9 -11.51 1.60 -12.39
CA LEU A 9 -11.10 0.24 -12.04
C LEU A 9 -10.74 0.13 -10.55
N PHE A 10 -10.18 1.18 -9.94
CA PHE A 10 -9.75 1.19 -8.54
C PHE A 10 -10.86 1.67 -7.59
N THR A 11 -11.95 0.91 -7.59
CA THR A 11 -13.03 1.10 -6.61
C THR A 11 -12.58 0.65 -5.21
N PRO A 12 -13.23 1.11 -4.13
CA PRO A 12 -12.93 0.64 -2.77
C PRO A 12 -13.01 -0.89 -2.63
N GLU A 13 -13.89 -1.56 -3.37
CA GLU A 13 -14.00 -3.02 -3.39
C GLU A 13 -12.75 -3.66 -4.01
N THR A 14 -12.29 -3.15 -5.16
CA THR A 14 -11.03 -3.58 -5.79
C THR A 14 -9.84 -3.37 -4.86
N LEU A 15 -9.77 -2.22 -4.17
CA LEU A 15 -8.69 -1.92 -3.23
C LEU A 15 -8.69 -2.88 -2.04
N GLN A 16 -9.85 -3.25 -1.52
CA GLN A 16 -9.96 -4.26 -0.45
C GLN A 16 -9.58 -5.66 -0.93
N GLN A 17 -9.84 -6.01 -2.19
CA GLN A 17 -9.38 -7.28 -2.77
C GLN A 17 -7.86 -7.29 -2.97
N LEU A 18 -7.31 -6.17 -3.45
CA LEU A 18 -5.88 -5.98 -3.68
C LEU A 18 -5.08 -5.98 -2.38
N PHE A 19 -5.62 -5.33 -1.34
CA PHE A 19 -4.99 -5.21 -0.04
C PHE A 19 -6.06 -5.33 1.06
N PRO A 20 -6.42 -6.57 1.44
CA PRO A 20 -7.39 -6.79 2.51
C PRO A 20 -6.80 -6.31 3.84
N LYS A 21 -7.65 -5.81 4.72
CA LYS A 21 -7.25 -5.37 6.08
C LYS A 21 -6.43 -6.44 6.83
N GLU A 22 -6.76 -7.71 6.60
CA GLU A 22 -6.10 -8.89 7.18
C GLU A 22 -4.61 -8.98 6.82
N ARG A 23 -4.16 -8.41 5.69
CA ARG A 23 -2.71 -8.34 5.38
C ARG A 23 -1.92 -7.64 6.47
N SER A 24 -2.54 -6.69 7.17
CA SER A 24 -1.89 -6.00 8.28
C SER A 24 -1.63 -6.97 9.42
N ASP A 25 -2.66 -7.70 9.84
CA ASP A 25 -2.56 -8.72 10.88
C ASP A 25 -1.55 -9.80 10.50
N ASP A 26 -1.61 -10.31 9.28
CA ASP A 26 -0.69 -11.31 8.73
C ASP A 26 0.77 -10.80 8.73
N PHE A 27 0.97 -9.50 8.49
CA PHE A 27 2.30 -8.87 8.54
C PHE A 27 2.86 -8.83 9.97
N PHE A 28 2.03 -8.48 10.95
CA PHE A 28 2.46 -8.46 12.35
C PHE A 28 2.61 -9.87 12.92
N ASP A 29 1.75 -10.80 12.53
CA ASP A 29 1.87 -12.21 12.88
C ASP A 29 3.20 -12.78 12.37
N ALA A 30 3.57 -12.50 11.11
CA ALA A 30 4.85 -12.95 10.57
C ALA A 30 6.07 -12.29 11.24
N LEU A 31 5.95 -11.05 11.74
CA LEU A 31 7.05 -10.34 12.39
C LEU A 31 7.20 -10.64 13.88
N PHE A 32 6.09 -10.74 14.60
CA PHE A 32 6.02 -10.83 16.06
C PHE A 32 5.46 -12.17 16.55
N GLY A 33 4.91 -13.00 15.66
CA GLY A 33 4.20 -14.23 16.00
C GLY A 33 2.78 -14.00 16.53
N ASP A 34 2.32 -12.75 16.51
CA ASP A 34 1.01 -12.36 17.02
C ASP A 34 0.53 -11.07 16.32
N ALA A 35 -0.65 -11.16 15.71
CA ALA A 35 -1.29 -10.04 15.02
C ALA A 35 -1.78 -8.94 15.98
N ASP A 36 -2.08 -9.27 17.24
CA ASP A 36 -2.49 -8.27 18.22
C ASP A 36 -1.34 -7.29 18.37
N GLU A 37 -0.09 -7.75 18.53
CA GLU A 37 1.13 -6.91 18.63
C GLU A 37 1.31 -5.84 17.53
N GLY A 38 0.52 -5.90 16.46
CA GLY A 38 0.40 -4.83 15.49
C GLY A 38 0.06 -3.46 16.09
N ALA A 39 0.96 -2.50 15.88
CA ALA A 39 0.77 -1.13 16.35
C ALA A 39 -0.19 -0.30 15.47
N TYR A 40 -0.52 -0.78 14.28
CA TYR A 40 -1.31 -0.04 13.30
C TYR A 40 -1.95 -0.95 12.26
N ASP A 41 -3.07 -0.53 11.69
CA ASP A 41 -3.68 -1.16 10.51
C ASP A 41 -3.16 -0.50 9.23
N ILE A 42 -2.94 -1.31 8.20
CA ILE A 42 -2.47 -0.89 6.88
C ILE A 42 -3.66 -0.95 5.92
N GLU A 43 -4.03 0.19 5.36
CA GLU A 43 -5.08 0.32 4.34
C GLU A 43 -4.47 0.84 3.04
N LEU A 44 -4.77 0.17 1.92
CA LEU A 44 -4.40 0.69 0.60
C LEU A 44 -5.47 1.67 0.11
N ALA A 45 -5.04 2.88 -0.21
CA ALA A 45 -5.88 3.88 -0.86
C ALA A 45 -5.31 4.26 -2.22
N TYR A 46 -6.18 4.40 -3.21
CA TYR A 46 -5.83 4.97 -4.50
C TYR A 46 -6.02 6.49 -4.47
N THR A 47 -5.00 7.22 -4.91
CA THR A 47 -4.98 8.69 -4.87
C THR A 47 -5.23 9.29 -6.24
N GLY A 48 -4.87 8.57 -7.31
CA GLY A 48 -5.05 9.03 -8.68
C GLY A 48 -4.03 8.45 -9.64
N THR A 49 -4.24 8.72 -10.92
CA THR A 49 -3.33 8.37 -12.01
C THR A 49 -3.12 9.55 -12.94
N ASN A 50 -1.88 9.78 -13.36
CA ASN A 50 -1.52 10.82 -14.32
C ASN A 50 -1.32 10.24 -15.74
N GLY A 51 -1.84 9.04 -16.00
CA GLY A 51 -1.72 8.35 -17.28
C GLY A 51 -0.31 7.79 -17.58
N LYS A 52 0.73 8.32 -16.94
CA LYS A 52 2.12 7.78 -16.98
C LYS A 52 2.48 6.99 -15.73
N SER A 53 1.80 7.25 -14.63
CA SER A 53 2.03 6.58 -13.36
C SER A 53 0.76 6.61 -12.53
N ILE A 54 0.61 5.58 -11.71
CA ILE A 54 -0.47 5.44 -10.73
C ILE A 54 0.11 5.70 -9.35
N THR A 55 -0.61 6.47 -8.55
CA THR A 55 -0.24 6.80 -7.18
C THR A 55 -1.24 6.16 -6.22
N PHE A 56 -0.71 5.34 -5.34
CA PHE A 56 -1.40 4.78 -4.19
C PHE A 56 -0.80 5.34 -2.89
N GLU A 57 -1.53 5.24 -1.80
CA GLU A 57 -1.12 5.60 -0.45
C GLU A 57 -1.40 4.41 0.47
N LEU A 58 -0.36 3.87 1.11
CA LEU A 58 -0.50 2.93 2.21
C LEU A 58 -0.75 3.74 3.48
N ARG A 59 -1.98 3.72 3.97
CA ARG A 59 -2.42 4.42 5.18
C ARG A 59 -2.21 3.53 6.39
N LEU A 60 -1.46 4.05 7.35
CA LEU A 60 -1.09 3.40 8.60
C LEU A 60 -1.94 4.04 9.70
N HIS A 61 -2.99 3.34 10.11
CA HIS A 61 -3.93 3.76 11.14
C HIS A 61 -3.46 3.23 12.49
N GLU A 62 -3.08 4.11 13.41
CA GLU A 62 -2.64 3.69 14.75
C GLU A 62 -3.74 2.94 15.51
N ARG A 63 -3.40 1.77 16.07
CA ARG A 63 -4.28 1.00 16.94
C ARG A 63 -4.25 1.59 18.36
N PRO A 64 -5.40 1.65 19.07
CA PRO A 64 -5.47 2.25 20.39
C PRO A 64 -4.54 1.54 21.38
N GLY A 65 -3.64 2.29 22.04
CA GLY A 65 -2.73 1.76 23.05
C GLY A 65 -1.35 1.34 22.53
N ARG A 66 -1.10 1.37 21.21
CA ARG A 66 0.20 1.07 20.62
C ARG A 66 0.76 2.31 19.92
N CYS A 67 1.97 2.74 20.29
CA CYS A 67 2.56 3.97 19.75
C CYS A 67 3.20 3.70 18.38
N LEU A 68 2.60 4.25 17.33
CA LEU A 68 3.06 4.12 15.94
C LEU A 68 4.47 4.71 15.76
N VAL A 69 4.76 5.83 16.44
CA VAL A 69 6.04 6.55 16.35
C VAL A 69 7.20 5.74 16.91
N CYS A 70 7.00 4.98 17.98
CA CYS A 70 8.05 4.14 18.58
C CYS A 70 8.44 2.97 17.66
N SER A 71 7.46 2.40 16.97
CA SER A 71 7.65 1.29 16.00
C SER A 71 8.23 1.76 14.67
N LEU A 72 8.08 3.05 14.32
CA LEU A 72 8.56 3.65 13.06
C LEU A 72 10.06 3.97 13.04
N THR A 73 10.82 3.60 14.08
CA THR A 73 12.10 4.26 14.35
C THR A 73 13.22 3.95 13.36
N GLN A 74 13.22 2.84 12.60
CA GLN A 74 14.26 2.60 11.57
C GLN A 74 13.78 1.67 10.42
N GLY A 75 13.68 2.17 9.19
CA GLY A 75 13.71 1.32 7.98
C GLY A 75 12.40 0.68 7.51
N LEU A 76 11.24 1.05 8.05
CA LEU A 76 9.93 0.47 7.69
C LEU A 76 9.64 0.40 6.18
N PRO A 77 9.95 1.43 5.35
CA PRO A 77 9.74 1.35 3.90
C PRO A 77 10.56 0.23 3.24
N GLN A 78 11.78 -0.03 3.74
CA GLN A 78 12.64 -1.10 3.25
C GLN A 78 12.13 -2.47 3.69
N VAL A 79 11.57 -2.57 4.89
CA VAL A 79 10.89 -3.78 5.36
C VAL A 79 9.69 -4.08 4.48
N PHE A 80 8.80 -3.11 4.27
CA PHE A 80 7.59 -3.26 3.44
C PHE A 80 7.93 -3.70 2.00
N ALA A 81 8.97 -3.12 1.41
CA ALA A 81 9.42 -3.48 0.06
C ALA A 81 9.94 -4.92 -0.05
N ARG A 82 10.46 -5.49 1.05
CA ARG A 82 11.06 -6.83 1.08
C ARG A 82 10.19 -7.88 1.76
N HIS A 83 9.09 -7.48 2.41
CA HIS A 83 8.29 -8.37 3.21
C HIS A 83 7.34 -9.21 2.33
N PRO A 84 7.39 -10.55 2.42
CA PRO A 84 6.57 -11.43 1.59
C PRO A 84 5.06 -11.29 1.87
N VAL A 85 4.67 -10.78 3.04
CA VAL A 85 3.26 -10.60 3.41
C VAL A 85 2.66 -9.31 2.86
N ILE A 86 3.37 -8.18 2.97
CA ILE A 86 2.91 -6.92 2.35
C ILE A 86 2.88 -7.09 0.83
N ASN A 87 3.89 -7.79 0.30
CA ASN A 87 4.04 -8.16 -1.10
C ASN A 87 3.71 -7.01 -2.06
N VAL A 88 4.42 -5.89 -1.93
CA VAL A 88 4.19 -4.72 -2.81
C VAL A 88 4.43 -5.09 -4.28
N ALA A 89 5.39 -5.98 -4.55
CA ALA A 89 5.61 -6.53 -5.88
C ALA A 89 4.36 -7.26 -6.40
N GLY A 90 3.82 -8.21 -5.63
CA GLY A 90 2.58 -8.92 -5.99
C GLY A 90 1.39 -7.97 -6.11
N LEU A 91 1.28 -6.95 -5.24
CA LEU A 91 0.26 -5.90 -5.37
C LEU A 91 0.36 -5.20 -6.74
N VAL A 92 1.56 -4.84 -7.17
CA VAL A 92 1.79 -4.21 -8.48
C VAL A 92 1.42 -5.17 -9.61
N GLU A 93 1.70 -6.47 -9.47
CA GLU A 93 1.27 -7.49 -10.44
C GLU A 93 -0.24 -7.68 -10.48
N ASP A 94 -0.94 -7.66 -9.35
CA ASP A 94 -2.41 -7.74 -9.33
C ASP A 94 -3.04 -6.48 -9.90
N VAL A 95 -2.44 -5.31 -9.65
CA VAL A 95 -2.80 -4.04 -10.31
C VAL A 95 -2.58 -4.15 -11.82
N ASP A 96 -1.47 -4.72 -12.28
CA ASP A 96 -1.20 -4.96 -13.72
C ASP A 96 -2.27 -5.86 -14.35
N LYS A 97 -2.69 -6.93 -13.66
CA LYS A 97 -3.78 -7.81 -14.13
C LYS A 97 -5.11 -7.07 -14.24
N ILE A 98 -5.43 -6.17 -13.32
CA ILE A 98 -6.65 -5.36 -13.38
C ILE A 98 -6.58 -4.37 -14.55
N LEU A 99 -5.38 -3.84 -14.81
CA LEU A 99 -5.12 -2.92 -15.93
C LEU A 99 -4.94 -3.65 -17.26
N ALA A 100 -4.92 -4.98 -17.28
CA ALA A 100 -4.66 -5.77 -18.48
C ALA A 100 -5.63 -5.40 -19.60
N GLY A 101 -5.09 -4.75 -20.63
CA GLY A 101 -5.86 -4.20 -21.77
C GLY A 101 -5.86 -2.67 -21.86
N GLU A 102 -5.66 -1.95 -20.74
CA GLU A 102 -5.56 -0.49 -20.68
C GLU A 102 -4.11 0.01 -20.54
N ALA A 103 -3.31 -0.65 -19.68
CA ALA A 103 -1.91 -0.31 -19.43
C ALA A 103 -1.17 -1.49 -18.78
N SER A 104 0.17 -1.44 -18.80
CA SER A 104 0.99 -2.36 -18.01
C SER A 104 1.77 -1.60 -16.93
N CYS A 105 1.88 -2.18 -15.76
CA CYS A 105 2.74 -1.70 -14.69
C CYS A 105 4.21 -1.99 -15.02
N GLY A 106 5.06 -1.03 -14.69
CA GLY A 106 6.50 -1.11 -14.82
C GLY A 106 7.17 -1.01 -13.45
N GLU A 107 8.17 -0.15 -13.37
CA GLU A 107 8.89 0.08 -12.12
C GLU A 107 7.99 0.73 -11.08
N TRP A 108 8.13 0.34 -9.83
CA TRP A 108 7.41 0.94 -8.71
C TRP A 108 8.40 1.38 -7.63
N SER A 109 7.98 2.34 -6.82
CA SER A 109 8.80 2.89 -5.74
C SER A 109 7.92 3.33 -4.58
N LEU A 110 8.39 3.04 -3.37
CA LEU A 110 7.81 3.57 -2.14
C LEU A 110 8.51 4.88 -1.78
N GLY A 111 7.74 5.92 -1.53
CA GLY A 111 8.23 7.16 -0.97
C GLY A 111 8.48 7.04 0.54
N ARG A 112 8.70 8.20 1.17
CA ARG A 112 8.92 8.27 2.61
C ARG A 112 7.59 8.22 3.34
N THR A 113 7.62 7.70 4.57
CA THR A 113 6.47 7.79 5.46
C THR A 113 6.21 9.26 5.81
N GLU A 114 5.01 9.73 5.53
CA GLU A 114 4.55 11.08 5.83
C GLU A 114 3.48 11.03 6.92
N GLN A 115 3.66 11.82 7.97
CA GLN A 115 2.66 11.95 9.01
C GLN A 115 1.55 12.90 8.53
N ARG A 116 0.37 12.35 8.22
CA ARG A 116 -0.80 13.15 7.83
C ARG A 116 -1.59 13.61 9.03
N LYS A 117 -1.70 12.77 10.07
CA LYS A 117 -2.26 13.10 11.39
C LYS A 117 -1.45 12.39 12.47
N LYS A 118 -1.69 12.77 13.74
CA LYS A 118 -1.05 12.15 14.91
C LYS A 118 -1.18 10.61 14.90
N ASN A 119 -2.34 10.10 14.48
CA ASN A 119 -2.67 8.67 14.46
C ASN A 119 -2.75 8.10 13.03
N LEU A 120 -2.29 8.86 12.02
CA LEU A 120 -2.37 8.47 10.61
C LEU A 120 -1.08 8.84 9.88
N HIS A 121 -0.31 7.82 9.51
CA HIS A 121 0.84 7.97 8.64
C HIS A 121 0.50 7.41 7.27
N ILE A 122 1.12 7.93 6.21
CA ILE A 122 0.94 7.45 4.85
C ILE A 122 2.29 7.15 4.22
N ILE A 123 2.35 6.14 3.37
CA ILE A 123 3.51 5.87 2.52
C ILE A 123 3.03 5.93 1.07
N PRO A 124 3.45 6.93 0.28
CA PRO A 124 3.07 7.00 -1.12
C PRO A 124 3.77 5.90 -1.91
N LEU A 125 3.00 5.11 -2.65
CA LEU A 125 3.45 4.10 -3.59
C LEU A 125 3.21 4.62 -5.00
N THR A 126 4.27 4.84 -5.76
CA THR A 126 4.16 5.24 -7.17
C THR A 126 4.51 4.06 -8.05
N ILE A 127 3.61 3.74 -8.98
CA ILE A 127 3.79 2.68 -9.98
C ILE A 127 3.86 3.36 -11.34
N HIS A 128 4.99 3.24 -12.02
CA HIS A 128 5.15 3.75 -13.37
C HIS A 128 4.46 2.82 -14.36
N LEU A 129 3.74 3.38 -15.33
CA LEU A 129 3.10 2.61 -16.39
C LEU A 129 4.05 2.52 -17.59
N LYS A 130 4.14 1.33 -18.17
CA LYS A 130 4.82 1.11 -19.45
C LYS A 130 3.88 1.59 -20.56
N SER A 131 4.41 2.48 -21.39
CA SER A 131 3.72 3.03 -22.57
C SER A 131 3.76 2.06 -23.74
#